data_AF-A0A5E4NSA9-F1
#
_entry.id   AF-A0A5E4NSA9-F1
#
_cell.length_a   1.000
_cell.length_b   1.000
_cell.length_c   1.000
_cell.angle_alpha   90.00
_cell.angle_beta   90.00
_cell.angle_gamma   90.00
#
_symmetry.space_group_name_H-M   'P 1'
#
loop_
_entity.id
_entity.type
_entity.pdbx_description
1 polymer ?
#
loop_
_entity_poly.entity_id
_entity_poly.type
_entity_poly.pdbx_seq_one_letter_code
_entity_poly.pdbx_strand_id
1 'polypeptide(L)' 'MKYNRDLMMAILWDRMPYLSEVVNTEIIKLEDAPHAYKNFSDGVAKKFVIDPHGTIAKAA' A
#
# COMPACT_ATOMS: atom_id res chain seq x y z
N MET A 1 9.55 -15.58 4.08
CA MET A 1 10.34 -14.35 3.80
C MET A 1 11.55 -14.65 2.89
N LYS A 2 11.39 -15.36 1.77
CA LYS A 2 12.55 -15.78 0.94
C LYS A 2 13.13 -14.64 0.11
N TYR A 3 12.31 -13.66 -0.28
CA TYR A 3 12.69 -12.60 -1.23
C TYR A 3 12.63 -11.19 -0.63
N ASN A 4 12.04 -11.03 0.55
CA ASN A 4 11.72 -9.71 1.11
C ASN A 4 12.94 -8.82 1.31
N ARG A 5 14.08 -9.38 1.74
CA ARG A 5 15.31 -8.61 1.95
C ARG A 5 15.84 -8.01 0.65
N ASP A 6 15.92 -8.83 -0.40
CA ASP A 6 16.47 -8.39 -1.68
C ASP A 6 15.53 -7.43 -2.40
N LEU A 7 14.21 -7.66 -2.31
CA LEU A 7 13.19 -6.73 -2.81
C LEU A 7 13.21 -5.39 -2.06
N MET A 8 13.36 -5.41 -0.73
CA MET A 8 13.51 -4.19 0.06
C MET A 8 14.75 -3.40 -0.36
N MET A 9 15.88 -4.07 -0.58
CA MET A 9 17.10 -3.41 -1.08
C MET A 9 16.87 -2.82 -2.47
N ALA A 10 16.16 -3.51 -3.37
CA ALA A 10 15.82 -2.96 -4.68
C ALA A 10 14.98 -1.67 -4.58
N ILE A 11 14.04 -1.60 -3.62
CA ILE A 11 13.25 -0.38 -3.35
C ILE A 11 14.14 0.74 -2.82
N LEU A 12 14.98 0.48 -1.80
CA LEU A 12 15.84 1.49 -1.18
C LEU A 12 16.91 2.04 -2.13
N TRP A 13 17.35 1.25 -3.10
CA TRP A 13 18.30 1.64 -4.14
C TRP A 13 17.61 2.16 -5.42
N ASP A 14 16.33 2.55 -5.34
CA ASP A 14 15.54 3.13 -6.43
C ASP A 14 15.54 2.31 -7.74
N ARG A 15 15.58 0.97 -7.62
CA ARG A 15 15.58 0.06 -8.78
C ARG A 15 14.17 -0.34 -9.25
N MET A 16 13.13 0.13 -8.58
CA MET A 16 11.73 -0.15 -8.88
C MET A 16 10.85 1.11 -8.79
N PRO A 17 11.18 2.22 -9.49
CA PRO A 17 10.44 3.47 -9.37
C PRO A 17 8.97 3.38 -9.84
N TYR A 18 8.68 2.42 -10.72
CA TYR A 18 7.34 2.13 -11.25
C TYR A 18 6.40 1.42 -10.25
N LEU A 19 6.91 0.96 -9.09
CA LEU A 19 6.14 0.13 -8.18
C LEU A 19 4.91 0.86 -7.60
N SER A 20 5.02 2.15 -7.31
CA SER A 20 3.91 2.95 -6.77
C SER A 20 2.74 3.07 -7.75
N GLU A 21 3.04 3.33 -9.03
CA GLU A 21 2.06 3.42 -10.11
C GLU A 21 1.35 2.08 -10.34
N VAL A 22 2.13 0.99 -10.46
CA VAL A 22 1.60 -0.35 -10.73
C VAL A 22 0.69 -0.85 -9.60
N VAL A 23 1.05 -0.56 -8.35
CA VAL A 23 0.29 -1.04 -7.18
C VAL A 23 -0.95 -0.19 -6.91
N ASN A 24 -0.99 1.07 -7.38
CA ASN A 24 -2.12 1.99 -7.22
C ASN A 24 -2.64 2.02 -5.76
N THR A 25 -1.75 2.40 -4.84
CA THR A 25 -2.02 2.35 -3.40
C THR A 25 -2.97 3.45 -2.94
N GLU A 26 -3.97 3.10 -2.14
CA GLU A 26 -4.85 4.04 -1.43
C GLU A 26 -4.72 3.84 0.08
N ILE A 27 -4.37 4.90 0.80
CA ILE A 27 -4.24 4.87 2.26
C ILE A 27 -5.62 5.15 2.87
N ILE A 28 -6.07 4.27 3.77
CA ILE A 28 -7.37 4.37 4.43
C ILE A 28 -7.22 4.33 5.96
N LYS A 29 -8.21 4.88 6.67
CA LYS A 29 -8.29 4.71 8.12
C LYS A 29 -8.78 3.31 8.48
N LEU A 30 -8.61 2.93 9.75
CA LEU A 30 -9.13 1.66 10.26
C LEU A 30 -10.66 1.56 10.13
N GLU A 31 -11.37 2.66 10.34
CA GLU A 31 -12.84 2.76 10.25
C GLU A 31 -13.36 2.47 8.84
N ASP A 32 -12.57 2.77 7.80
CA ASP A 32 -12.94 2.62 6.39
C ASP A 32 -12.68 1.20 5.85
N ALA A 33 -12.02 0.33 6.64
CA ALA A 33 -11.65 -1.00 6.23
C ALA A 33 -12.85 -1.83 5.68
N PRO A 34 -14.04 -1.86 6.31
CA PRO A 34 -15.19 -2.60 5.78
C PRO A 34 -15.62 -2.12 4.39
N HIS A 35 -15.57 -0.82 4.15
CA HIS A 35 -15.91 -0.24 2.85
C HIS A 35 -14.85 -0.58 1.79
N ALA A 36 -13.57 -0.53 2.15
CA ALA A 36 -12.49 -0.93 1.26
C ALA A 36 -12.55 -2.42 0.87
N TYR A 37 -12.92 -3.30 1.81
CA TYR A 37 -13.17 -4.71 1.49
C TYR A 37 -14.32 -4.89 0.49
N LYS A 38 -15.41 -4.14 0.66
CA LYS A 38 -16.53 -4.15 -0.31
C LYS A 38 -16.06 -3.70 -1.69
N ASN A 39 -15.40 -2.54 -1.78
CA ASN A 39 -14.92 -1.99 -3.06
C ASN A 39 -13.91 -2.92 -3.75
N PHE A 40 -13.01 -3.54 -2.97
CA PHE A 40 -12.07 -4.52 -3.49
C PHE A 40 -12.79 -5.78 -3.99
N SER A 41 -13.81 -6.25 -3.27
CA SER A 41 -14.67 -7.35 -3.73
C SER A 41 -15.45 -7.00 -5.01
N ASP A 42 -15.85 -5.73 -5.16
CA ASP A 42 -16.56 -5.22 -6.35
C ASP A 42 -15.61 -4.99 -7.55
N GLY A 43 -14.31 -5.27 -7.40
CA GLY A 43 -13.32 -5.27 -8.48
C GLY A 43 -12.58 -3.95 -8.70
N VAL A 44 -12.62 -3.02 -7.73
CA VAL A 44 -11.81 -1.80 -7.79
C VAL A 44 -10.32 -2.15 -7.83
N ALA A 45 -9.62 -1.68 -8.87
CA ALA A 45 -8.19 -1.94 -9.10
C ALA A 45 -7.28 -1.04 -8.25
N LYS A 46 -7.41 -1.14 -6.92
CA LYS A 46 -6.60 -0.38 -5.95
C LYS A 46 -6.04 -1.28 -4.86
N LYS A 47 -4.85 -0.93 -4.38
CA LYS A 47 -4.26 -1.55 -3.19
C LYS A 47 -4.55 -0.71 -1.95
N PHE A 48 -5.56 -1.12 -1.17
CA PHE A 48 -5.84 -0.46 0.11
C PHE A 48 -4.77 -0.79 1.15
N VAL A 49 -4.23 0.24 1.81
CA VAL A 49 -3.28 0.15 2.93
C VAL A 49 -3.90 0.85 4.14
N ILE A 50 -4.09 0.12 5.23
CA ILE A 50 -4.69 0.66 6.45
C ILE A 50 -3.62 1.35 7.29
N ASP A 51 -3.82 2.63 7.58
CA ASP A 51 -3.05 3.38 8.57
C ASP A 51 -3.90 3.60 9.84
N PRO A 52 -3.83 2.70 10.83
CA PRO A 52 -4.71 2.73 12.00
C PRO A 52 -4.39 3.89 12.97
N HIS A 53 -3.22 4.52 12.84
CA HIS A 53 -2.73 5.54 13.79
C HIS A 53 -2.37 6.87 13.12
N GLY A 54 -2.58 7.00 11.81
CA GLY A 54 -2.19 8.18 11.05
C GLY A 54 -0.68 8.40 11.02
N THR A 55 0.12 7.34 11.12
CA THR A 55 1.59 7.43 11.18
C THR A 55 2.17 7.91 9.85
N ILE A 56 1.59 7.48 8.73
CA ILE A 56 2.08 7.82 7.39
C ILE A 56 1.80 9.30 7.09
N ALA A 57 0.59 9.77 7.44
CA ALA A 57 0.20 11.18 7.25
C ALA A 57 1.03 12.16 8.11
N LYS A 58 1.58 11.71 9.24
CA LYS A 58 2.44 12.54 10.10
C LYS A 58 3.88 12.67 9.61
N ALA A 59 4.33 11.76 8.75
CA ALA A 59 5.71 11.69 8.27
C ALA A 59 5.96 12.47 6.97
N ALA A 60 4.89 12.97 6.32
CA ALA A 60 4.91 13.69 5.05
C ALA A 60 5.03 15.21 5.24
#